data_AF-A0A7J4P002-F1
#
_entry.id   AF-A0A7J4P002-F1
#
_cell.length_a   1.000
_cell.length_b   1.000
_cell.length_c   1.000
_cell.angle_alpha   90.00
_cell.angle_beta   90.00
_cell.angle_gamma   90.00
#
_symmetry.space_group_name_H-M   'P 1'
#
loop_
_entity.id
_entity.type
_entity.pdbx_description
1 polymer ?
#
loop_
_entity_poly.entity_id
_entity_poly.type
_entity_poly.pdbx_seq_one_letter_code
_entity_poly.pdbx_strand_id
1 'polypeptide(L)'
;MNDKSLGYTIMIVTAVIMIGYFVWSFAPYLGAMFAWLAPYTEWAYKLPILAAVYLVLFIVIWIGYTMATTPPPIPLDNPLDLEREGEKEETKEEK
;
A
#
# COMPACT_ATOMS: atom_id res chain seq x y z
N MET A 1 21.17 -17.47 16.11
CA MET A 1 20.47 -17.83 14.85
C MET A 1 21.50 -17.79 13.74
N ASN A 2 21.59 -18.85 12.93
CA ASN A 2 22.53 -18.87 11.81
C ASN A 2 21.86 -18.22 10.60
N ASP A 3 22.45 -17.20 10.00
CA ASP A 3 21.88 -16.49 8.83
C ASP A 3 21.55 -17.44 7.67
N LYS A 4 22.34 -18.51 7.53
CA LYS A 4 22.08 -19.60 6.57
C LYS A 4 20.77 -20.32 6.84
N SER A 5 20.48 -20.64 8.11
CA SER A 5 19.22 -21.30 8.49
C SER A 5 18.02 -20.39 8.21
N LEU A 6 18.14 -19.09 8.50
CA LEU A 6 17.09 -18.11 8.23
C LEU A 6 16.83 -17.95 6.73
N GLY A 7 17.89 -17.92 5.92
CA GLY A 7 17.79 -17.91 4.46
C GLY A 7 17.06 -19.15 3.91
N TYR A 8 17.41 -20.35 4.37
CA TYR A 8 16.71 -21.58 3.96
C TYR A 8 15.25 -21.61 4.40
N THR A 9 14.94 -21.15 5.61
CA THR A 9 13.55 -21.11 6.08
C THR A 9 12.70 -20.17 5.23
N ILE A 10 13.21 -18.99 4.88
CA ILE A 10 12.47 -18.05 4.03
C ILE A 10 12.26 -18.66 2.64
N MET A 11 13.30 -19.26 2.04
CA MET A 11 13.16 -19.93 0.73
C MET A 11 12.08 -21.01 0.73
N ILE A 12 12.09 -21.90 1.71
CA ILE A 12 11.12 -23.01 1.79
C ILE A 12 9.72 -22.44 2.01
N VAL A 13 9.56 -21.49 2.94
CA VAL A 13 8.27 -20.86 3.22
C VAL A 13 7.71 -20.17 1.97
N THR A 14 8.53 -19.40 1.26
CA THR A 14 8.11 -18.74 0.01
C THR A 14 7.74 -19.75 -1.07
N ALA A 15 8.54 -20.82 -1.25
CA ALA A 15 8.23 -21.86 -2.22
C ALA A 15 6.90 -22.57 -1.91
N VAL A 16 6.64 -22.86 -0.63
CA VAL A 16 5.38 -23.47 -0.18
C VAL A 16 4.21 -22.52 -0.42
N ILE A 17 4.34 -21.24 -0.09
CA ILE A 17 3.30 -20.23 -0.34
C ILE A 17 3.04 -20.09 -1.84
N MET A 18 4.08 -20.09 -2.67
CA MET A 18 3.97 -20.00 -4.13
C MET A 18 3.17 -21.20 -4.69
N ILE A 19 3.51 -22.41 -4.27
CA ILE A 19 2.80 -23.63 -4.69
C ILE A 19 1.36 -23.60 -4.17
N GLY A 20 1.14 -23.25 -2.90
CA GLY A 20 -0.19 -23.17 -2.30
C GLY A 20 -1.07 -22.15 -3.01
N TYR A 21 -0.55 -20.98 -3.34
CA TYR A 21 -1.28 -19.95 -4.10
C TYR A 21 -1.60 -20.42 -5.51
N PHE A 22 -0.66 -21.05 -6.21
CA PHE A 22 -0.90 -21.62 -7.53
C PHE A 22 -2.02 -22.66 -7.51
N VAL A 23 -1.98 -23.60 -6.55
CA VAL A 23 -3.03 -24.61 -6.37
C VAL A 23 -4.37 -23.96 -6.05
N TRP A 24 -4.41 -22.97 -5.16
CA TRP A 24 -5.64 -22.26 -4.83
C TRP A 24 -6.25 -21.54 -6.03
N SER A 25 -5.38 -20.91 -6.84
CA SER A 25 -5.71 -20.12 -8.02
C SER A 25 -6.14 -20.97 -9.23
N PHE A 26 -5.68 -22.21 -9.34
CA PHE A 26 -5.96 -23.11 -10.47
C PHE A 26 -6.68 -24.42 -10.08
N ALA A 27 -7.21 -24.49 -8.86
CA ALA A 27 -7.88 -25.68 -8.31
C ALA A 27 -8.91 -26.34 -9.24
N PRO A 28 -9.78 -25.62 -9.97
CA PRO A 28 -10.74 -26.24 -10.89
C PRO A 28 -10.09 -27.05 -12.01
N TYR A 29 -8.86 -26.71 -12.39
CA TYR A 29 -8.13 -27.34 -13.50
C TYR A 29 -7.21 -28.49 -13.04
N LEU A 30 -6.99 -28.65 -11.73
CA LEU A 30 -6.06 -29.62 -11.15
C LEU A 30 -6.72 -30.99 -10.82
N GLY A 31 -8.01 -31.15 -11.13
CA GLY A 31 -8.76 -32.40 -10.98
C GLY A 31 -9.62 -32.51 -9.71
N ALA A 32 -10.31 -33.64 -9.55
CA ALA A 32 -11.34 -33.84 -8.53
C ALA A 32 -10.86 -33.67 -7.08
N MET A 33 -9.55 -33.90 -6.81
CA MET A 33 -8.95 -33.70 -5.48
C MET A 33 -9.05 -32.25 -4.99
N PHE A 34 -9.07 -31.28 -5.90
CA PHE A 34 -9.13 -29.84 -5.59
C PHE A 34 -10.50 -29.22 -5.91
N ALA A 35 -11.50 -30.01 -6.30
CA ALA A 35 -12.82 -29.52 -6.66
C ALA A 35 -13.53 -28.79 -5.50
N TRP A 36 -13.24 -29.16 -4.25
CA TRP A 36 -13.76 -28.48 -3.06
C TRP A 36 -13.24 -27.03 -2.91
N LEU A 37 -12.12 -26.71 -3.56
CA LEU A 37 -11.51 -25.39 -3.57
C LEU A 37 -12.05 -24.48 -4.68
N ALA A 38 -12.74 -25.05 -5.67
CA ALA A 38 -13.29 -24.33 -6.82
C ALA A 38 -14.13 -23.07 -6.47
N PRO A 39 -15.06 -23.10 -5.49
CA PRO A 39 -15.81 -21.88 -5.13
C PRO A 39 -14.93 -20.79 -4.50
N TYR A 40 -13.76 -21.15 -3.96
CA TYR A 40 -12.85 -20.21 -3.31
C TYR A 40 -11.77 -19.68 -4.27
N THR A 41 -11.58 -20.30 -5.42
CA THR A 41 -10.54 -19.90 -6.39
C THR A 41 -10.72 -18.48 -6.90
N GLU A 42 -11.96 -18.02 -7.10
CA GLU A 42 -12.20 -16.64 -7.53
C GLU A 42 -11.69 -15.60 -6.51
N TRP A 43 -11.71 -15.94 -5.23
CA TRP A 43 -11.22 -15.05 -4.16
C TRP A 43 -9.70 -14.86 -4.21
N ALA A 44 -8.96 -15.81 -4.77
CA ALA A 44 -7.50 -15.70 -4.94
C ALA A 44 -7.12 -14.49 -5.82
N TYR A 45 -8.00 -14.10 -6.75
CA TYR A 45 -7.80 -12.93 -7.61
C TYR A 45 -8.57 -11.70 -7.12
N LYS A 46 -9.82 -11.86 -6.68
CA LYS A 46 -10.65 -10.74 -6.23
C LYS A 46 -10.01 -10.00 -5.07
N LEU A 47 -9.46 -10.72 -4.09
CA LEU A 47 -8.87 -10.12 -2.90
C LEU A 47 -7.66 -9.22 -3.19
N PRO A 48 -6.60 -9.67 -3.89
CA PRO A 48 -5.45 -8.80 -4.19
C PRO A 48 -5.82 -7.64 -5.10
N ILE A 49 -6.71 -7.84 -6.07
CA ILE A 49 -7.17 -6.76 -6.96
C ILE A 49 -7.95 -5.72 -6.16
N LEU A 50 -8.90 -6.14 -5.31
CA LEU A 50 -9.63 -5.23 -4.43
C LEU A 50 -8.70 -4.47 -3.50
N ALA A 51 -7.73 -5.16 -2.87
CA ALA A 51 -6.77 -4.51 -2.00
C ALA A 51 -5.96 -3.44 -2.73
N ALA A 52 -5.49 -3.73 -3.95
CA ALA A 52 -4.76 -2.76 -4.78
C ALA A 52 -5.63 -1.56 -5.15
N VAL A 53 -6.87 -1.78 -5.60
CA VAL A 53 -7.80 -0.71 -5.97
C VAL A 53 -8.14 0.16 -4.75
N TYR A 54 -8.44 -0.45 -3.61
CA TYR A 54 -8.78 0.28 -2.39
C TYR A 54 -7.60 1.07 -1.84
N LEU A 55 -6.36 0.58 -1.99
CA LEU A 55 -5.17 1.33 -1.63
C LEU A 55 -5.05 2.61 -2.46
N VAL A 56 -5.29 2.54 -3.77
CA VAL A 56 -5.29 3.74 -4.64
C VAL A 56 -6.43 4.68 -4.27
N LEU A 57 -7.66 4.17 -4.10
CA LEU A 57 -8.80 4.99 -3.70
C LEU A 57 -8.60 5.64 -2.33
N PHE A 58 -7.95 4.94 -1.40
CA PHE A 58 -7.59 5.49 -0.10
C PHE A 58 -6.65 6.69 -0.24
N ILE A 59 -5.65 6.62 -1.13
CA ILE A 59 -4.78 7.76 -1.45
C ILE A 59 -5.60 8.94 -2.01
N VAL A 60 -6.52 8.68 -2.94
CA VAL A 60 -7.37 9.75 -3.52
C VAL A 60 -8.24 10.41 -2.46
N ILE A 61 -8.86 9.63 -1.57
CA ILE A 61 -9.64 10.14 -0.44
C ILE A 61 -8.76 10.97 0.48
N TRP A 62 -7.54 10.50 0.78
CA TRP A 62 -6.59 11.22 1.61
C TRP A 62 -6.22 12.58 1.01
N ILE A 63 -5.93 12.64 -0.28
CA ILE A 63 -5.64 13.91 -0.97
C ILE A 63 -6.86 14.84 -0.92
N GLY A 64 -8.05 14.32 -1.23
CA GLY A 64 -9.30 15.08 -1.13
C GLY A 64 -9.54 15.64 0.27
N TYR A 65 -9.25 14.84 1.31
CA TYR A 65 -9.31 15.27 2.70
C TYR A 65 -8.34 16.42 2.98
N THR A 66 -7.07 16.30 2.57
CA THR A 66 -6.10 17.38 2.78
C THR A 66 -6.53 18.68 2.12
N MET A 67 -7.02 18.65 0.86
CA MET A 67 -7.51 19.85 0.16
C MET A 67 -8.75 20.47 0.82
N ALA A 68 -9.67 19.64 1.33
CA ALA A 68 -10.86 20.12 2.03
C ALA A 68 -10.53 20.77 3.38
N THR A 69 -9.45 20.32 4.02
CA THR A 69 -9.00 20.84 5.33
C THR A 69 -7.98 21.97 5.22
N THR A 70 -7.38 22.20 4.05
CA THR A 70 -6.50 23.36 3.84
C THR A 70 -7.34 24.63 3.64
N PRO A 71 -7.26 25.61 4.57
CA PRO A 71 -7.88 26.91 4.34
C PRO A 71 -7.22 27.56 3.11
N PRO A 72 -7.97 28.33 2.31
CA PRO A 72 -7.41 29.01 1.14
C PRO A 72 -6.20 29.85 1.56
N PRO A 73 -5.11 29.83 0.76
CA PRO A 73 -3.92 30.61 1.08
C PRO A 73 -4.32 32.08 1.24
N ILE A 74 -3.82 32.70 2.31
CA ILE A 74 -4.09 34.10 2.63
C ILE A 74 -3.70 34.94 1.41
N PRO A 75 -4.56 35.85 0.91
CA PRO A 75 -4.19 36.77 -0.14
C PRO A 75 -2.94 37.55 0.31
N LEU A 76 -1.83 37.30 -0.36
CA LEU A 76 -0.61 38.06 -0.18
C LEU A 76 -0.82 39.42 -0.85
N ASP A 77 -1.39 40.36 -0.10
CA ASP A 77 -1.63 41.72 -0.59
C ASP A 77 -0.32 42.49 -0.86
N ASN A 78 0.83 42.01 -0.36
CA ASN A 78 2.14 42.61 -0.63
C ASN A 78 3.27 41.55 -0.80
N PRO A 79 4.17 41.71 -1.79
CA PRO A 79 5.33 40.83 -1.98
C PRO A 79 6.36 40.89 -0.82
N LEU A 80 6.27 41.86 0.09
CA LEU A 80 7.17 41.98 1.25
C LEU A 80 6.87 40.99 2.39
N ASP A 81 5.68 40.41 2.46
CA ASP A 81 5.31 39.55 3.59
C ASP A 81 5.92 38.14 3.48
N LEU A 82 6.24 37.68 2.27
CA LEU A 82 6.94 36.40 2.01
C LEU A 82 8.36 36.37 2.56
N GLU A 83 9.14 37.44 2.36
CA GLU A 83 10.51 37.54 2.90
C GLU A 83 10.49 37.57 4.44
N ARG A 84 9.49 38.24 5.02
CA ARG A 84 9.38 38.40 6.48
C ARG A 84 8.86 37.16 7.21
N GLU A 85 8.06 36.31 6.58
CA GLU A 85 7.70 34.99 7.13
C GLU A 85 8.82 33.96 6.93
N GLY A 86 9.47 33.93 5.76
CA GLY A 86 10.64 33.07 5.51
C GLY A 86 11.78 33.29 6.50
N GLU A 87 12.16 34.55 6.76
CA GLU A 87 13.21 34.87 7.75
C GLU A 87 12.82 34.47 9.20
N LYS A 88 11.54 34.53 9.55
CA LYS A 88 11.05 34.17 10.89
C LYS A 88 10.99 32.66 11.12
N GLU A 89 10.74 31.89 10.07
CA GLU A 89 10.76 30.42 10.13
C GLU A 89 12.21 29.90 10.18
N GLU A 90 13.12 30.44 9.36
CA GLU A 90 14.55 30.10 9.39
C GLU A 90 15.20 30.42 10.74
N THR A 91 14.88 31.57 11.35
CA THR A 91 15.39 31.97 12.68
C THR A 91 14.88 31.06 13.81
N LYS A 92 13.75 30.37 13.63
CA LYS A 92 13.19 29.45 14.62
C LYS A 92 13.75 28.04 14.51
N GLU A 93 14.13 27.60 13.30
CA GLU A 93 14.74 26.29 13.10
C GLU A 93 16.23 26.26 13.49
N GLU A 94 16.91 27.42 13.50
CA GLU A 94 18.33 27.53 13.88
C GLU A 94 18.57 27.70 15.40
N LYS A 95 17.54 27.61 16.25
CA LYS A 95 17.62 27.88 17.70
C LYS A 95 17.25 26.70 18.60
#